data_AF-A0A962YAX5-F1
#
_entry.id   AF-A0A962YAX5-F1
#
_cell.length_a   1.000
_cell.length_b   1.000
_cell.length_c   1.000
_cell.angle_alpha   90.00
_cell.angle_beta   90.00
_cell.angle_gamma   90.00
#
_symmetry.space_group_name_H-M   'P 1'
#
loop_
_entity.id
_entity.type
_entity.pdbx_description
1 polymer ?
#
loop_
_entity_poly.entity_id
_entity_poly.type
_entity_poly.pdbx_seq_one_letter_code
_entity_poly.pdbx_strand_id
1 'polypeptide(L)'
;AVDTLIEGGGKLAELEPATLQALNTVMPPSWSGCNPVDIAGDADDKRYGQALTVLLQASEVDAVLVMHAPTATADSLAVAKAVITCSRASRRNILSNWIGQEVAAAGRQMLAEAGIPSYETPSQAIEGFLQMVRYRTNRDLLMQTPPSAPSEFTPALDSARCVIENALAEGRSVLSEPEAKTVLAAYGMPVVETHTVTTPESAARVAAQMGYPVALKILSPEVSHKSDVGGVELFLDSDEAVRTAAETMRQNVARMKPEARVDGFTVQRMVVRPGAHELIIGATTDPIFGPVILFGQGGTAVEVIGDRAVALPPLNMNLARELIGRTRIVRLLEGYRDRPGVAMDALCLALLQVSQLLVDIPEVVELDINPLLSDENGVLVLDAHIRLEAASRASLQRLAIRPYPKELEEIFSLRNGRQVLLRPIRPEDEPKHYQFLSKLTPEDIRFRFFGLVRELPHSQMARLTQIDYDREMAFIATATDAQGNSETLGVVRTFTDPDNERAEYAIVVRSDMKGQRLGWKLLDKMIHYCRARGTRYIVGQILLENRRMLGMVQKMGFTRQDITADGVAEVSLKL
;
A
#
# COMPACT_ATOMS: atom_id res chain seq x y z
N ALA A 1 -3.72 -24.55 17.80
CA ALA A 1 -4.74 -23.94 16.90
C ALA A 1 -5.00 -22.49 17.32
N VAL A 2 -5.53 -22.26 18.53
CA VAL A 2 -5.81 -20.91 19.05
C VAL A 2 -4.55 -20.05 19.07
N ASP A 3 -3.43 -20.56 19.58
CA ASP A 3 -2.16 -19.81 19.62
C ASP A 3 -1.73 -19.39 18.21
N THR A 4 -1.68 -20.33 17.26
CA THR A 4 -1.36 -20.06 15.84
C THR A 4 -2.32 -19.05 15.21
N LEU A 5 -3.60 -19.06 15.58
CA LEU A 5 -4.59 -18.12 15.06
C LEU A 5 -4.28 -16.70 15.55
N ILE A 6 -4.02 -16.56 16.85
CA ILE A 6 -3.72 -15.27 17.50
C ILE A 6 -2.39 -14.71 16.99
N GLU A 7 -1.35 -15.54 16.92
CA GLU A 7 -0.03 -15.18 16.39
C GLU A 7 -0.11 -14.74 14.92
N GLY A 8 -0.99 -15.38 14.14
CA GLY A 8 -1.25 -15.04 12.75
C GLY A 8 -2.16 -13.83 12.53
N GLY A 9 -2.61 -13.16 13.61
CA GLY A 9 -3.48 -11.98 13.56
C GLY A 9 -4.98 -12.28 13.43
N GLY A 10 -5.37 -13.55 13.47
CA GLY A 10 -6.78 -13.96 13.50
C GLY A 10 -7.43 -13.76 14.87
N LYS A 11 -8.76 -13.89 14.90
CA LYS A 11 -9.57 -13.73 16.12
C LYS A 11 -10.56 -14.89 16.24
N LEU A 12 -10.81 -15.33 17.47
CA LEU A 12 -11.91 -16.26 17.75
C LEU A 12 -13.24 -15.49 17.69
N ALA A 13 -14.27 -16.14 17.14
CA ALA A 13 -15.63 -15.59 17.18
C ALA A 13 -16.12 -15.51 18.63
N GLU A 14 -16.67 -14.36 19.00
CA GLU A 14 -17.38 -14.16 20.27
C GLU A 14 -18.81 -14.69 20.09
N LEU A 15 -19.13 -15.80 20.77
CA LEU A 15 -20.43 -16.46 20.62
C LEU A 15 -21.52 -15.67 21.33
N GLU A 16 -22.59 -15.34 20.61
CA GLU A 16 -23.72 -14.61 21.19
C GLU A 16 -24.48 -15.47 22.22
N PRO A 17 -25.20 -14.85 23.19
CA PRO A 17 -25.96 -15.58 24.19
C PRO A 17 -26.95 -16.61 23.60
N ALA A 18 -27.56 -16.30 22.45
CA ALA A 18 -28.48 -17.21 21.75
C ALA A 18 -27.75 -18.47 21.24
N THR A 19 -26.56 -18.30 20.66
CA THR A 19 -25.72 -19.41 20.19
C THR A 19 -25.22 -20.26 21.35
N LEU A 20 -24.81 -19.65 22.46
CA LEU A 20 -24.44 -20.36 23.69
C LEU A 20 -25.62 -21.16 24.26
N GLN A 21 -26.83 -20.59 24.25
CA GLN A 21 -28.04 -21.29 24.71
C GLN A 21 -28.36 -22.49 23.81
N ALA A 22 -28.24 -22.34 22.49
CA ALA A 22 -28.44 -23.45 21.56
C ALA A 22 -27.39 -24.56 21.76
N LEU A 23 -26.11 -24.20 21.95
CA LEU A 23 -25.06 -25.16 22.27
C LEU A 23 -25.33 -25.90 23.59
N ASN A 24 -25.80 -25.21 24.62
CA ASN A 24 -26.15 -25.83 25.92
C ASN A 24 -27.21 -26.95 25.80
N THR A 25 -28.04 -26.95 24.75
CA THR A 25 -29.04 -28.01 24.54
C THR A 25 -28.47 -29.31 23.98
N VAL A 26 -27.30 -29.25 23.34
CA VAL A 26 -26.67 -30.39 22.64
C VAL A 26 -25.33 -30.81 23.25
N MET A 27 -24.74 -29.95 24.09
CA MET A 27 -23.45 -30.15 24.75
C MET A 27 -23.61 -30.73 26.15
N PRO A 28 -22.63 -31.50 26.66
CA PRO A 28 -22.66 -31.99 28.04
C PRO A 28 -22.58 -30.80 29.02
N PRO A 29 -23.18 -30.87 30.22
CA PRO A 29 -23.15 -29.76 31.19
C PRO A 29 -21.75 -29.27 31.61
N SER A 30 -20.72 -30.09 31.38
CA SER A 30 -19.33 -29.82 31.71
C SER A 30 -18.54 -29.09 30.62
N TRP A 31 -19.16 -28.74 29.48
CA TRP A 31 -18.45 -28.06 28.41
C TRP A 31 -18.04 -26.62 28.79
N SER A 32 -17.08 -26.06 28.05
CA SER A 32 -16.40 -24.80 28.37
C SER A 32 -17.29 -23.56 28.42
N GLY A 33 -18.46 -23.57 27.76
CA GLY A 33 -19.35 -22.41 27.69
C GLY A 33 -18.77 -21.23 26.91
N CYS A 34 -17.69 -21.43 26.16
CA CYS A 34 -16.99 -20.41 25.40
C CYS A 34 -16.38 -21.00 24.12
N ASN A 35 -15.74 -20.14 23.31
CA ASN A 35 -14.96 -20.55 22.14
C ASN A 35 -13.48 -20.67 22.56
N PRO A 36 -12.80 -21.82 22.38
CA PRO A 36 -13.20 -23.04 21.66
C PRO A 36 -14.32 -23.88 22.30
N VAL A 37 -15.19 -24.41 21.45
CA VAL A 37 -16.28 -25.32 21.84
C VAL A 37 -15.71 -26.72 22.09
N ASP A 38 -15.50 -27.07 23.37
CA ASP A 38 -15.06 -28.40 23.78
C ASP A 38 -16.23 -29.39 23.84
N ILE A 39 -16.27 -30.33 22.91
CA ILE A 39 -17.32 -31.35 22.78
C ILE A 39 -17.10 -32.61 23.64
N ALA A 40 -16.01 -32.64 24.42
CA ALA A 40 -15.53 -33.77 25.22
C ALA A 40 -15.08 -35.01 24.40
N GLY A 41 -14.25 -35.86 25.02
CA GLY A 41 -13.59 -36.99 24.34
C GLY A 41 -14.48 -38.18 23.97
N ASP A 42 -15.71 -38.24 24.52
CA ASP A 42 -16.73 -39.26 24.23
C ASP A 42 -17.70 -38.83 23.11
N ALA A 43 -17.45 -37.70 22.45
CA ALA A 43 -18.35 -37.16 21.42
C ALA A 43 -18.54 -38.13 20.25
N ASP A 44 -19.81 -38.47 19.98
CA ASP A 44 -20.22 -39.25 18.83
C ASP A 44 -20.47 -38.35 17.59
N ASP A 45 -20.74 -38.98 16.45
CA ASP A 45 -21.07 -38.30 15.20
C ASP A 45 -22.28 -37.36 15.31
N LYS A 46 -23.25 -37.70 16.17
CA LYS A 46 -24.44 -36.88 16.43
C LYS A 46 -24.07 -35.58 17.15
N ARG A 47 -23.28 -35.65 18.23
CA ARG A 47 -22.84 -34.46 18.98
C ARG A 47 -22.03 -33.53 18.08
N TYR A 48 -21.11 -34.08 17.28
CA TYR A 48 -20.38 -33.33 16.26
C TYR A 48 -21.32 -32.63 15.28
N GLY A 49 -22.27 -33.35 14.69
CA GLY A 49 -23.23 -32.79 13.72
C GLY A 49 -24.13 -31.72 14.32
N GLN A 50 -24.64 -31.93 15.54
CA GLN A 50 -25.51 -30.99 16.23
C GLN A 50 -24.78 -29.69 16.60
N ALA A 51 -23.60 -29.80 17.23
CA ALA A 51 -22.79 -28.63 17.60
C ALA A 51 -22.37 -27.85 16.35
N LEU A 52 -21.92 -28.54 15.29
CA LEU A 52 -21.56 -27.91 14.02
C LEU A 52 -22.76 -27.21 13.37
N THR A 53 -23.95 -27.81 13.41
CA THR A 53 -25.17 -27.19 12.86
C THR A 53 -25.49 -25.87 13.56
N VAL A 54 -25.40 -25.82 14.89
CA VAL A 54 -25.60 -24.58 15.65
C VAL A 54 -24.58 -23.51 15.23
N LEU A 55 -23.29 -23.86 15.15
CA LEU A 55 -22.24 -22.92 14.74
C LEU A 55 -22.38 -22.43 13.30
N LEU A 56 -22.86 -23.28 12.38
CA LEU A 56 -23.06 -22.90 10.97
C LEU A 56 -24.27 -21.98 10.75
N GLN A 57 -25.19 -21.91 11.71
CA GLN A 57 -26.36 -21.03 11.70
C GLN A 57 -26.10 -19.68 12.38
N ALA A 58 -25.05 -19.59 13.20
CA ALA A 58 -24.64 -18.37 13.88
C ALA A 58 -24.17 -17.31 12.86
N SER A 59 -24.69 -16.08 12.97
CA SER A 59 -24.31 -14.97 12.09
C SER A 59 -22.88 -14.47 12.38
N GLU A 60 -22.49 -14.52 13.65
CA GLU A 60 -21.21 -14.11 14.20
C GLU A 60 -20.04 -15.04 13.88
N VAL A 61 -20.31 -16.22 13.30
CA VAL A 61 -19.30 -17.22 12.93
C VAL A 61 -19.01 -17.18 11.42
N ASP A 62 -17.79 -16.77 11.05
CA ASP A 62 -17.35 -16.71 9.65
C ASP A 62 -16.89 -18.06 9.08
N ALA A 63 -16.21 -18.85 9.92
CA ALA A 63 -15.67 -20.16 9.57
C ALA A 63 -15.59 -21.06 10.81
N VAL A 64 -15.66 -22.38 10.61
CA VAL A 64 -15.52 -23.38 11.67
C VAL A 64 -14.38 -24.32 11.34
N LEU A 65 -13.42 -24.46 12.25
CA LEU A 65 -12.41 -25.52 12.22
C LEU A 65 -12.91 -26.69 13.09
N VAL A 66 -13.26 -27.80 12.45
CA VAL A 66 -13.62 -29.03 13.15
C VAL A 66 -12.36 -29.82 13.44
N MET A 67 -12.08 -30.05 14.73
CA MET A 67 -10.94 -30.84 15.18
C MET A 67 -11.41 -32.21 15.66
N HIS A 68 -10.73 -33.25 15.23
CA HIS A 68 -11.01 -34.62 15.65
C HIS A 68 -9.70 -35.37 15.90
N ALA A 69 -9.63 -36.02 17.06
CA ALA A 69 -8.61 -36.99 17.38
C ALA A 69 -9.31 -38.34 17.58
N PRO A 70 -8.91 -39.41 16.87
CA PRO A 70 -9.50 -40.72 17.03
C PRO A 70 -9.40 -41.20 18.48
N THR A 71 -10.54 -41.57 19.07
CA THR A 71 -10.62 -42.22 20.38
C THR A 71 -11.27 -43.59 20.22
N ALA A 72 -11.17 -44.45 21.23
CA ALA A 72 -11.79 -45.78 21.18
C ALA A 72 -13.33 -45.74 21.08
N THR A 73 -13.95 -44.60 21.42
CA THR A 73 -15.40 -44.40 21.50
C THR A 73 -15.98 -43.61 20.33
N ALA A 74 -15.15 -42.91 19.54
CA ALA A 74 -15.58 -42.06 18.44
C ALA A 74 -15.08 -42.60 17.09
N ASP A 75 -15.99 -43.13 16.27
CA ASP A 75 -15.67 -43.58 14.91
C ASP A 75 -15.35 -42.38 14.01
N SER A 76 -14.08 -42.28 13.63
CA SER A 76 -13.54 -41.19 12.80
C SER A 76 -14.26 -41.03 11.46
N LEU A 77 -14.70 -42.14 10.85
CA LEU A 77 -15.43 -42.11 9.57
C LEU A 77 -16.88 -41.66 9.76
N ALA A 78 -17.52 -42.06 10.86
CA ALA A 78 -18.87 -41.62 11.19
C ALA A 78 -18.89 -40.09 11.43
N VAL A 79 -17.92 -39.58 12.18
CA VAL A 79 -17.76 -38.13 12.42
C VAL A 79 -17.51 -37.39 11.11
N ALA A 80 -16.63 -37.89 10.24
CA ALA A 80 -16.38 -37.29 8.92
C ALA A 80 -17.67 -37.20 8.08
N LYS A 81 -18.49 -38.25 8.05
CA LYS A 81 -19.79 -38.26 7.36
C LYS A 81 -20.77 -37.24 7.94
N ALA A 82 -20.81 -37.08 9.26
CA ALA A 82 -21.64 -36.07 9.91
C ALA A 82 -21.23 -34.65 9.49
N VAL A 83 -19.93 -34.35 9.48
CA VAL A 83 -19.39 -33.06 9.00
C VAL A 83 -19.75 -32.80 7.53
N ILE A 84 -19.62 -33.80 6.66
CA ILE A 84 -20.00 -33.69 5.23
C ILE A 84 -21.51 -33.45 5.07
N THR A 85 -22.32 -34.05 5.92
CA THR A 85 -23.77 -33.84 5.89
C THR A 85 -24.12 -32.41 6.27
N CYS A 86 -23.50 -31.88 7.34
CA CYS A 86 -23.67 -30.48 7.74
C CYS A 86 -23.14 -29.49 6.70
N SER A 87 -22.03 -29.79 6.03
CA SER A 87 -21.44 -28.89 5.02
C SER A 87 -22.37 -28.65 3.83
N ARG A 88 -23.13 -29.66 3.41
CA ARG A 88 -24.09 -29.54 2.29
C ARG A 88 -25.27 -28.60 2.62
N ALA A 89 -25.56 -28.40 3.90
CA ALA A 89 -26.65 -27.55 4.36
C ALA A 89 -26.23 -26.09 4.61
N SER A 90 -24.94 -25.76 4.49
CA SER A 90 -24.40 -24.43 4.78
C SER A 90 -23.52 -23.89 3.66
N ARG A 91 -23.40 -22.56 3.58
CA ARG A 91 -22.42 -21.87 2.72
C ARG A 91 -21.21 -21.33 3.49
N ARG A 92 -21.17 -21.56 4.80
CA ARG A 92 -20.05 -21.14 5.65
C ARG A 92 -18.83 -22.01 5.38
N ASN A 93 -17.65 -21.43 5.61
CA ASN A 93 -16.39 -22.15 5.42
C ASN A 93 -16.19 -23.16 6.55
N ILE A 94 -15.97 -24.42 6.19
CA ILE A 94 -15.63 -25.50 7.11
C ILE A 94 -14.23 -25.97 6.78
N LEU A 95 -13.35 -25.95 7.78
CA LEU A 95 -12.04 -26.57 7.71
C LEU A 95 -12.03 -27.76 8.68
N SER A 96 -11.18 -28.74 8.40
CA SER A 96 -11.08 -29.92 9.25
C SER A 96 -9.62 -30.23 9.60
N ASN A 97 -9.39 -30.64 10.83
CA ASN A 97 -8.12 -31.19 11.27
C ASN A 97 -8.35 -32.55 11.95
N TRP A 98 -7.96 -33.61 11.25
CA TRP A 98 -8.07 -34.99 11.71
C TRP A 98 -6.69 -35.46 12.15
N ILE A 99 -6.46 -35.39 13.46
CA ILE A 99 -5.16 -35.65 14.09
C ILE A 99 -4.90 -37.16 14.11
N GLY A 100 -3.67 -37.54 13.77
CA GLY A 100 -3.24 -38.94 13.71
C GLY A 100 -2.86 -39.36 12.31
N GLN A 101 -2.11 -40.44 12.20
CA GLN A 101 -1.63 -40.96 10.91
C GLN A 101 -2.67 -41.91 10.30
N GLU A 102 -2.48 -43.21 10.44
CA GLU A 102 -3.26 -44.24 9.73
C GLU A 102 -4.76 -44.20 10.03
N VAL A 103 -5.15 -44.08 11.30
CA VAL A 103 -6.56 -44.13 11.74
C VAL A 103 -7.37 -42.92 11.24
N ALA A 104 -6.71 -41.77 11.08
CA ALA A 104 -7.36 -40.52 10.67
C ALA A 104 -7.30 -40.29 9.15
N ALA A 105 -6.43 -41.01 8.42
CA ALA A 105 -6.20 -40.82 6.98
C ALA A 105 -7.45 -41.02 6.14
N ALA A 106 -8.23 -42.08 6.41
CA ALA A 106 -9.46 -42.36 5.68
C ALA A 106 -10.54 -41.28 5.90
N GLY A 107 -10.60 -40.71 7.12
CA GLY A 107 -11.46 -39.56 7.42
C GLY A 107 -11.04 -38.30 6.65
N ARG A 108 -9.73 -37.99 6.63
CA ARG A 108 -9.17 -36.87 5.85
C ARG A 108 -9.48 -36.99 4.36
N GLN A 109 -9.27 -38.18 3.80
CA GLN A 109 -9.56 -38.45 2.38
C GLN A 109 -11.04 -38.22 2.07
N MET A 110 -11.94 -38.76 2.91
CA MET A 110 -13.38 -38.59 2.73
C MET A 110 -13.82 -37.12 2.76
N LEU A 111 -13.24 -36.32 3.66
CA LEU A 111 -13.51 -34.89 3.76
C LEU A 111 -13.00 -34.14 2.52
N ALA A 112 -11.79 -34.47 2.05
CA ALA A 112 -11.19 -33.86 0.86
C ALA A 112 -11.99 -34.17 -0.42
N GLU A 113 -12.44 -35.42 -0.60
CA GLU A 113 -13.29 -35.82 -1.73
C GLU A 113 -14.65 -35.11 -1.73
N ALA A 114 -15.14 -34.71 -0.57
CA ALA A 114 -16.35 -33.90 -0.41
C ALA A 114 -16.10 -32.38 -0.59
N GLY A 115 -14.89 -31.95 -0.92
CA GLY A 115 -14.52 -30.54 -1.10
C GLY A 115 -14.27 -29.77 0.21
N ILE A 116 -14.09 -30.47 1.33
CA ILE A 116 -13.76 -29.85 2.63
C ILE A 116 -12.24 -29.91 2.84
N PRO A 117 -11.55 -28.76 2.96
CA PRO A 117 -10.12 -28.74 3.27
C PRO A 117 -9.82 -29.50 4.57
N SER A 118 -8.92 -30.49 4.48
CA SER A 118 -8.56 -31.37 5.60
C SER A 118 -7.05 -31.39 5.83
N TYR A 119 -6.64 -31.22 7.08
CA TYR A 119 -5.24 -31.00 7.46
C TYR A 119 -4.80 -31.98 8.56
N GLU A 120 -3.49 -32.26 8.60
CA GLU A 120 -2.90 -33.19 9.57
C GLU A 120 -2.63 -32.53 10.91
N THR A 121 -2.19 -31.27 10.90
CA THR A 121 -1.92 -30.51 12.10
C THR A 121 -2.89 -29.33 12.27
N PRO A 122 -3.18 -28.93 13.53
CA PRO A 122 -4.00 -27.75 13.76
C PRO A 122 -3.37 -26.47 13.19
N SER A 123 -2.04 -26.37 13.19
CA SER A 123 -1.32 -25.21 12.65
C SER A 123 -1.50 -25.07 11.14
N GLN A 124 -1.39 -26.17 10.38
CA GLN A 124 -1.66 -26.16 8.93
C GLN A 124 -3.08 -25.71 8.59
N ALA A 125 -4.07 -26.15 9.38
CA ALA A 125 -5.46 -25.75 9.17
C ALA A 125 -5.66 -24.24 9.36
N ILE A 126 -5.05 -23.69 10.41
CA ILE A 126 -5.10 -22.26 10.70
C ILE A 126 -4.31 -21.44 9.68
N GLU A 127 -3.13 -21.91 9.25
CA GLU A 127 -2.36 -21.27 8.18
C GLU A 127 -3.18 -21.22 6.88
N GLY A 128 -3.82 -22.33 6.49
CA GLY A 128 -4.71 -22.37 5.33
C GLY A 128 -5.89 -21.39 5.44
N PHE A 129 -6.53 -21.31 6.61
CA PHE A 129 -7.57 -20.32 6.87
C PHE A 129 -7.05 -18.88 6.76
N LEU A 130 -5.91 -18.57 7.38
CA LEU A 130 -5.31 -17.23 7.34
C LEU A 130 -4.89 -16.83 5.93
N GLN A 131 -4.48 -17.78 5.08
CA GLN A 131 -4.22 -17.51 3.66
C GLN A 131 -5.51 -17.10 2.92
N MET A 132 -6.65 -17.75 3.20
CA MET A 132 -7.94 -17.34 2.64
C MET A 132 -8.35 -15.93 3.10
N VAL A 133 -8.15 -15.62 4.37
CA VAL A 133 -8.40 -14.28 4.93
C VAL A 133 -7.50 -13.25 4.23
N ARG A 134 -6.19 -13.48 4.18
CA ARG A 134 -5.23 -12.59 3.49
C ARG A 134 -5.58 -12.40 2.02
N TYR A 135 -5.94 -13.47 1.31
CA TYR A 135 -6.35 -13.37 -0.08
C TYR A 135 -7.59 -12.49 -0.24
N ARG A 136 -8.60 -12.66 0.62
CA ARG A 136 -9.80 -11.82 0.60
C ARG A 136 -9.47 -10.36 0.93
N THR A 137 -8.71 -10.11 1.99
CA THR A 137 -8.26 -8.77 2.37
C THR A 137 -7.48 -8.10 1.23
N ASN A 138 -6.56 -8.81 0.59
CA ASN A 138 -5.81 -8.30 -0.55
C ASN A 138 -6.72 -7.98 -1.74
N ARG A 139 -7.71 -8.84 -2.02
CA ARG A 139 -8.72 -8.55 -3.04
C ARG A 139 -9.51 -7.30 -2.69
N ASP A 140 -9.99 -7.18 -1.45
CA ASP A 140 -10.75 -6.02 -1.03
C ASP A 140 -9.90 -4.74 -1.11
N LEU A 141 -8.62 -4.79 -0.71
CA LEU A 141 -7.65 -3.70 -0.89
C LEU A 141 -7.44 -3.31 -2.37
N LEU A 142 -7.34 -4.30 -3.27
CA LEU A 142 -7.29 -4.08 -4.72
C LEU A 142 -8.59 -3.49 -5.30
N MET A 143 -9.72 -3.66 -4.61
CA MET A 143 -11.00 -3.09 -5.03
C MET A 143 -11.26 -1.72 -4.41
N GLN A 144 -10.61 -1.40 -3.28
CA GLN A 144 -10.81 -0.13 -2.60
C GLN A 144 -10.38 1.02 -3.49
N THR A 145 -11.30 1.95 -3.76
CA THR A 145 -10.95 3.27 -4.23
C THR A 145 -10.09 3.93 -3.15
N PRO A 146 -8.81 4.25 -3.41
CA PRO A 146 -8.08 5.10 -2.49
C PRO A 146 -8.88 6.40 -2.32
N PRO A 147 -8.96 6.96 -1.10
CA PRO A 147 -9.37 8.36 -1.01
C PRO A 147 -8.43 9.16 -1.92
N SER A 148 -8.96 10.16 -2.63
CA SER A 148 -8.10 11.14 -3.31
C SER A 148 -7.02 11.53 -2.31
N ALA A 149 -5.76 11.15 -2.61
CA ALA A 149 -4.65 11.50 -1.74
C ALA A 149 -4.82 12.98 -1.38
N PRO A 150 -4.66 13.38 -0.11
CA PRO A 150 -4.81 14.77 0.25
C PRO A 150 -4.00 15.57 -0.76
N SER A 151 -4.63 16.54 -1.42
CA SER A 151 -4.00 17.44 -2.39
C SER A 151 -2.98 18.37 -1.71
N GLU A 152 -2.37 17.94 -0.60
CA GLU A 152 -1.93 18.78 0.49
C GLU A 152 -0.41 19.00 0.50
N PHE A 153 0.36 18.26 -0.30
CA PHE A 153 1.78 18.59 -0.45
C PHE A 153 2.23 18.57 -1.91
N THR A 154 2.99 19.59 -2.27
CA THR A 154 3.73 19.68 -3.53
C THR A 154 5.20 19.70 -3.17
N PRO A 155 5.99 18.68 -3.54
CA PRO A 155 7.41 18.66 -3.25
C PRO A 155 8.14 19.87 -3.83
N ALA A 156 9.04 20.47 -3.07
CA ALA A 156 10.01 21.43 -3.56
C ALA A 156 11.18 20.69 -4.23
N LEU A 157 10.88 20.00 -5.34
CA LEU A 157 11.80 19.07 -6.01
C LEU A 157 13.16 19.71 -6.33
N ASP A 158 13.16 20.95 -6.85
CA ASP A 158 14.39 21.66 -7.20
C ASP A 158 15.31 21.89 -5.99
N SER A 159 14.73 22.15 -4.81
CA SER A 159 15.47 22.31 -3.55
C SER A 159 16.14 21.00 -3.14
N ALA A 160 15.37 19.90 -3.16
CA ALA A 160 15.89 18.58 -2.83
C ALA A 160 16.99 18.12 -3.81
N ARG A 161 16.78 18.32 -5.12
CA ARG A 161 17.77 17.97 -6.16
C ARG A 161 19.05 18.78 -6.01
N CYS A 162 18.96 20.08 -5.72
CA CYS A 162 20.13 20.92 -5.49
C CYS A 162 21.05 20.37 -4.38
N VAL A 163 20.49 19.97 -3.23
CA VAL A 163 21.26 19.37 -2.13
C VAL A 163 21.97 18.10 -2.56
N ILE A 164 21.27 17.22 -3.28
CA ILE A 164 21.78 15.91 -3.71
C ILE A 164 22.85 16.05 -4.81
N GLU A 165 22.60 16.92 -5.79
CA GLU A 165 23.54 17.21 -6.87
C GLU A 165 24.84 17.80 -6.32
N ASN A 166 24.77 18.71 -5.32
CA ASN A 166 25.95 19.25 -4.66
C ASN A 166 26.76 18.17 -3.93
N ALA A 167 26.09 17.30 -3.16
CA ALA A 167 26.76 16.22 -2.45
C ALA A 167 27.46 15.24 -3.41
N LEU A 168 26.79 14.85 -4.50
CA LEU A 168 27.37 13.97 -5.52
C LEU A 168 28.50 14.64 -6.29
N ALA A 169 28.39 15.94 -6.59
CA ALA A 169 29.45 16.70 -7.25
C ALA A 169 30.72 16.82 -6.39
N GLU A 170 30.57 16.83 -5.06
CA GLU A 170 31.66 16.76 -4.09
C GLU A 170 32.23 15.34 -3.91
N GLY A 171 31.68 14.35 -4.61
CA GLY A 171 32.08 12.94 -4.49
C GLY A 171 31.60 12.26 -3.20
N ARG A 172 30.64 12.86 -2.49
CA ARG A 172 30.04 12.28 -1.28
C ARG A 172 28.91 11.33 -1.65
N SER A 173 28.87 10.18 -0.98
CA SER A 173 27.78 9.21 -1.07
C SER A 173 26.81 9.28 0.11
N VAL A 174 27.00 10.21 1.03
CA VAL A 174 26.19 10.35 2.25
C VAL A 174 25.90 11.83 2.49
N LEU A 175 24.63 12.14 2.76
CA LEU A 175 24.23 13.47 3.19
C LEU A 175 24.54 13.68 4.68
N SER A 176 24.96 14.88 5.04
CA SER A 176 24.99 15.30 6.43
C SER A 176 23.57 15.37 7.01
N GLU A 177 23.44 15.29 8.33
CA GLU A 177 22.13 15.35 9.00
C GLU A 177 21.31 16.61 8.62
N PRO A 178 21.89 17.83 8.54
CA PRO A 178 21.16 19.02 8.09
C PRO A 178 20.69 18.95 6.62
N GLU A 179 21.53 18.40 5.74
CA GLU A 179 21.18 18.19 4.32
C GLU A 179 20.03 17.19 4.19
N ALA A 180 20.10 16.05 4.92
CA ALA A 180 19.05 15.05 4.94
C ALA A 180 17.72 15.65 5.43
N LYS A 181 17.74 16.44 6.51
CA LYS A 181 16.56 17.15 7.01
C LYS A 181 16.01 18.17 6.00
N THR A 182 16.87 18.85 5.25
CA THR A 182 16.45 19.78 4.19
C THR A 182 15.74 19.06 3.05
N VAL A 183 16.25 17.88 2.65
CA VAL A 183 15.59 17.03 1.66
C VAL A 183 14.22 16.57 2.17
N LEU A 184 14.11 16.07 3.41
CA LEU A 184 12.83 15.63 3.97
C LEU A 184 11.83 16.79 4.12
N ALA A 185 12.28 17.96 4.54
CA ALA A 185 11.47 19.17 4.63
C ALA A 185 10.96 19.63 3.25
N ALA A 186 11.76 19.45 2.19
CA ALA A 186 11.33 19.73 0.81
C ALA A 186 10.18 18.83 0.33
N TYR A 187 10.01 17.64 0.92
CA TYR A 187 8.85 16.77 0.71
C TYR A 187 7.72 17.01 1.72
N GLY A 188 7.84 18.02 2.58
CA GLY A 188 6.80 18.42 3.53
C GLY A 188 6.82 17.66 4.85
N MET A 189 7.88 16.91 5.16
CA MET A 189 8.01 16.27 6.47
C MET A 189 8.38 17.29 7.54
N PRO A 190 7.68 17.33 8.70
CA PRO A 190 8.09 18.18 9.81
C PRO A 190 9.43 17.70 10.37
N VAL A 191 10.46 18.54 10.28
CA VAL A 191 11.78 18.29 10.86
C VAL A 191 12.01 19.19 12.06
N VAL A 192 12.70 18.67 13.06
CA VAL A 192 13.14 19.45 14.20
C VAL A 192 14.08 20.59 13.79
N GLU A 193 13.89 21.77 14.40
CA GLU A 193 14.75 22.92 14.18
C GLU A 193 16.21 22.56 14.50
N THR A 194 17.08 22.68 13.48
CA THR A 194 18.49 22.28 13.54
C THR A 194 19.33 23.33 12.83
N HIS A 195 20.40 23.80 13.47
CA HIS A 195 21.32 24.79 12.90
C HIS A 195 22.76 24.26 12.95
N THR A 196 23.53 24.52 11.89
CA THR A 196 24.93 24.13 11.81
C THR A 196 25.84 25.28 12.20
N VAL A 197 26.85 24.99 13.01
CA VAL A 197 27.79 25.96 13.55
C VAL A 197 29.20 25.37 13.57
N THR A 198 30.24 26.19 13.46
CA THR A 198 31.63 25.71 13.37
C THR A 198 32.41 25.82 14.67
N THR A 199 31.97 26.65 15.62
CA THR A 199 32.70 26.87 16.90
C THR A 199 31.80 26.69 18.14
N PRO A 200 32.36 26.30 19.30
CA PRO A 200 31.63 26.25 20.58
C PRO A 200 30.92 27.56 20.94
N GLU A 201 31.53 28.71 20.66
CA GLU A 201 30.94 30.03 20.94
C GLU A 201 29.73 30.31 20.05
N SER A 202 29.82 29.95 18.77
CA SER A 202 28.68 30.06 17.85
C SER A 202 27.56 29.09 18.22
N ALA A 203 27.89 27.89 18.71
CA ALA A 203 26.91 26.92 19.22
C ALA A 203 26.11 27.47 20.40
N ALA A 204 26.79 28.04 21.40
CA ALA A 204 26.12 28.66 22.55
C ALA A 204 25.24 29.86 22.12
N ARG A 205 25.72 30.69 21.19
CA ARG A 205 24.93 31.83 20.68
C ARG A 205 23.65 31.38 19.99
N VAL A 206 23.73 30.36 19.13
CA VAL A 206 22.57 29.80 18.43
C VAL A 206 21.64 29.10 19.42
N ALA A 207 22.16 28.36 20.40
CA ALA A 207 21.37 27.74 21.45
C ALA A 207 20.58 28.78 22.27
N ALA A 208 21.20 29.91 22.63
CA ALA A 208 20.53 31.00 23.33
C ALA A 208 19.41 31.65 22.49
N GLN A 209 19.59 31.78 21.18
CA GLN A 209 18.57 32.31 20.27
C GLN A 209 17.41 31.33 20.07
N MET A 210 17.72 30.04 19.98
CA MET A 210 16.74 28.96 19.87
C MET A 210 15.92 28.84 21.17
N GLY A 211 16.57 28.94 22.32
CA GLY A 211 15.99 28.73 23.64
C GLY A 211 16.24 27.31 24.15
N TYR A 212 16.50 27.22 25.45
CA TYR A 212 16.87 25.99 26.15
C TYR A 212 15.65 25.14 26.58
N PRO A 213 15.80 23.81 26.76
CA PRO A 213 17.02 23.04 26.52
C PRO A 213 17.27 22.72 25.04
N VAL A 214 18.54 22.49 24.70
CA VAL A 214 18.99 22.09 23.35
C VAL A 214 19.74 20.76 23.39
N ALA A 215 19.84 20.11 22.23
CA ALA A 215 20.76 19.03 21.97
C ALA A 215 21.92 19.54 21.11
N LEU A 216 23.13 19.08 21.40
CA LEU A 216 24.31 19.33 20.59
C LEU A 216 24.80 18.00 20.01
N LYS A 217 25.11 17.98 18.71
CA LYS A 217 25.73 16.81 18.07
C LYS A 217 26.94 17.24 17.26
N ILE A 218 27.94 16.36 17.17
CA ILE A 218 29.13 16.58 16.36
C ILE A 218 28.78 16.45 14.86
N LEU A 219 29.33 17.34 14.05
CA LEU A 219 29.24 17.26 12.59
C LEU A 219 30.59 16.85 12.02
N SER A 220 30.69 15.60 11.56
CA SER A 220 31.90 15.04 10.95
C SER A 220 31.53 13.94 9.95
N PRO A 221 32.03 13.99 8.69
CA PRO A 221 31.79 12.94 7.70
C PRO A 221 32.29 11.55 8.14
N GLU A 222 33.37 11.49 8.92
CA GLU A 222 33.99 10.24 9.37
C GLU A 222 33.37 9.67 10.66
N VAL A 223 32.39 10.36 11.25
CA VAL A 223 31.68 9.95 12.46
C VAL A 223 30.21 9.64 12.13
N SER A 224 29.95 8.40 11.70
CA SER A 224 28.59 7.90 11.46
C SER A 224 27.82 7.67 12.76
N HIS A 225 28.36 6.87 13.69
CA HIS A 225 27.77 6.63 15.02
C HIS A 225 28.25 7.67 16.04
N LYS A 226 27.55 8.81 16.09
CA LYS A 226 27.93 9.97 16.93
C LYS A 226 27.96 9.62 18.42
N SER A 227 27.00 8.83 18.91
CA SER A 227 26.91 8.46 20.33
C SER A 227 28.12 7.66 20.81
N ASP A 228 28.69 6.80 19.96
CA ASP A 228 29.81 5.91 20.32
C ASP A 228 31.10 6.66 20.63
N VAL A 229 31.26 7.86 20.06
CA VAL A 229 32.40 8.75 20.31
C VAL A 229 32.07 9.87 21.29
N GLY A 230 30.93 9.79 21.98
CA GLY A 230 30.44 10.87 22.84
C GLY A 230 30.16 12.17 22.08
N GLY A 231 29.76 12.05 20.81
CA GLY A 231 29.46 13.15 19.89
C GLY A 231 27.99 13.60 19.94
N VAL A 232 27.24 13.25 20.98
CA VAL A 232 25.85 13.67 21.22
C VAL A 232 25.71 14.02 22.69
N GLU A 233 25.24 15.22 22.99
CA GLU A 233 24.92 15.67 24.34
C GLU A 233 23.51 16.28 24.32
N LEU A 234 22.66 15.85 25.23
CA LEU A 234 21.23 16.18 25.26
C LEU A 234 20.92 17.06 26.47
N PHE A 235 19.77 17.73 26.44
CA PHE A 235 19.26 18.52 27.57
C PHE A 235 20.19 19.63 28.08
N LEU A 236 20.97 20.24 27.19
CA LEU A 236 21.83 21.37 27.53
C LEU A 236 20.97 22.60 27.83
N ASP A 237 21.11 23.18 29.01
CA ASP A 237 20.20 24.19 29.57
C ASP A 237 20.80 25.61 29.66
N SER A 238 22.08 25.75 29.30
CA SER A 238 22.82 27.00 29.45
C SER A 238 23.97 27.13 28.45
N ASP A 239 24.39 28.38 28.22
CA ASP A 239 25.52 28.72 27.36
C ASP A 239 26.80 27.99 27.78
N GLU A 240 27.05 27.90 29.08
CA GLU A 240 28.23 27.26 29.65
C GLU A 240 28.21 25.75 29.44
N ALA A 241 27.05 25.11 29.64
CA ALA A 241 26.87 23.70 29.36
C ALA A 241 27.13 23.39 27.87
N VAL A 242 26.62 24.22 26.96
CA VAL A 242 26.84 24.05 25.51
C VAL A 242 28.32 24.17 25.13
N ARG A 243 29.04 25.20 25.63
CA ARG A 243 30.47 25.36 25.34
C ARG A 243 31.29 24.19 25.87
N THR A 244 31.00 23.76 27.09
CA THR A 244 31.70 22.65 27.75
C THR A 244 31.47 21.34 27.00
N ALA A 245 30.22 21.06 26.62
CA ALA A 245 29.86 19.89 25.82
C ALA A 245 30.57 19.89 24.47
N ALA A 246 30.55 21.02 23.74
CA ALA A 246 31.20 21.15 22.43
C ALA A 246 32.70 20.86 22.49
N GLU A 247 33.39 21.41 23.49
CA GLU A 247 34.83 21.20 23.67
C GLU A 247 35.13 19.74 24.07
N THR A 248 34.32 19.16 24.95
CA THR A 248 34.42 17.75 25.35
C THR A 248 34.24 16.81 24.16
N MET A 249 33.27 17.08 23.27
CA MET A 249 33.06 16.32 22.04
C MET A 249 34.28 16.35 21.13
N ARG A 250 34.89 17.53 20.92
CA ARG A 250 36.10 17.66 20.10
C ARG A 250 37.26 16.85 20.66
N GLN A 251 37.44 16.89 21.98
CA GLN A 251 38.50 16.13 22.65
C GLN A 251 38.24 14.62 22.54
N ASN A 252 36.99 14.18 22.69
CA ASN A 252 36.63 12.77 22.55
C ASN A 252 36.87 12.27 21.12
N VAL A 253 36.43 13.01 20.11
CA VAL A 253 36.65 12.65 18.70
C VAL A 253 38.14 12.64 18.37
N ALA A 254 38.91 13.66 18.76
CA ALA A 254 40.36 13.69 18.53
C ALA A 254 41.10 12.51 19.19
N ARG A 255 40.59 11.99 20.31
CA ARG A 255 41.15 10.83 21.01
C ARG A 255 40.74 9.50 20.36
N MET A 256 39.48 9.35 19.97
CA MET A 256 38.92 8.09 19.51
C MET A 256 39.04 7.88 17.99
N LYS A 257 39.03 8.97 17.21
CA LYS A 257 39.23 9.00 15.75
C LYS A 257 40.11 10.19 15.36
N PRO A 258 41.44 10.11 15.57
CA PRO A 258 42.37 11.22 15.29
C PRO A 258 42.35 11.72 13.83
N GLU A 259 42.00 10.83 12.90
CA GLU A 259 41.87 11.11 11.47
C GLU A 259 40.56 11.78 11.06
N ALA A 260 39.55 11.83 11.95
CA ALA A 260 38.24 12.38 11.62
C ALA A 260 38.28 13.92 11.53
N ARG A 261 37.69 14.47 10.47
CA ARG A 261 37.57 15.91 10.31
C ARG A 261 36.28 16.37 10.98
N VAL A 262 36.40 17.25 11.97
CA VAL A 262 35.25 17.89 12.61
C VAL A 262 34.94 19.18 11.86
N ASP A 263 33.85 19.18 11.11
CA ASP A 263 33.36 20.34 10.36
C ASP A 263 32.63 21.33 11.27
N GLY A 264 32.13 20.86 12.43
CA GLY A 264 31.51 21.69 13.45
C GLY A 264 30.54 20.91 14.33
N PHE A 265 29.41 21.54 14.64
CA PHE A 265 28.33 20.99 15.46
C PHE A 265 26.97 21.31 14.85
N THR A 266 25.99 20.48 15.16
CA THR A 266 24.58 20.79 14.96
C THR A 266 23.94 21.11 16.31
N VAL A 267 23.35 22.29 16.42
CA VAL A 267 22.52 22.71 17.56
C VAL A 267 21.07 22.44 17.19
N GLN A 268 20.38 21.65 18.01
CA GLN A 268 19.03 21.18 17.74
C GLN A 268 18.12 21.47 18.93
N ARG A 269 16.85 21.81 18.66
CA ARG A 269 15.85 21.96 19.73
C ARG A 269 15.72 20.64 20.50
N MET A 270 15.77 20.68 21.83
CA MET A 270 15.43 19.49 22.61
C MET A 270 13.92 19.32 22.60
N VAL A 271 13.44 18.25 21.97
CA VAL A 271 12.02 17.93 21.89
C VAL A 271 11.66 16.95 22.99
N VAL A 272 10.74 17.36 23.86
CA VAL A 272 10.16 16.49 24.90
C VAL A 272 8.65 16.44 24.66
N ARG A 273 8.18 15.30 24.15
CA ARG A 273 6.76 15.03 23.91
C ARG A 273 6.34 13.82 24.75
N PRO A 274 5.89 14.02 26.00
CA PRO A 274 5.50 12.92 26.86
C PRO A 274 4.39 12.09 26.21
N GLY A 275 4.60 10.79 26.07
CA GLY A 275 3.63 9.89 25.44
C GLY A 275 3.78 9.73 23.93
N ALA A 276 4.66 10.50 23.27
CA ALA A 276 4.99 10.25 21.87
C ALA A 276 5.69 8.89 21.71
N HIS A 277 5.38 8.24 20.59
CA HIS A 277 6.01 6.99 20.18
C HIS A 277 7.23 7.29 19.30
N GLU A 278 8.34 6.61 19.58
CA GLU A 278 9.49 6.56 18.67
C GLU A 278 9.24 5.50 17.60
N LEU A 279 9.27 5.92 16.35
CA LEU A 279 9.04 5.10 15.16
C LEU A 279 10.25 5.18 14.23
N ILE A 280 10.33 4.23 13.31
CA ILE A 280 11.31 4.22 12.22
C ILE A 280 10.59 4.19 10.87
N ILE A 281 11.03 5.03 9.94
CA ILE A 281 10.74 4.89 8.52
C ILE A 281 12.07 4.74 7.79
N GLY A 282 12.29 3.55 7.24
CA GLY A 282 13.48 3.24 6.46
C GLY A 282 13.16 3.03 4.99
N ALA A 283 14.15 3.17 4.13
CA ALA A 283 14.11 2.69 2.77
C ALA A 283 15.47 2.16 2.33
N THR A 284 15.47 1.11 1.52
CA THR A 284 16.67 0.57 0.90
C THR A 284 16.34 0.08 -0.51
N THR A 285 17.35 -0.15 -1.34
CA THR A 285 17.16 -0.66 -2.71
C THR A 285 17.49 -2.14 -2.76
N ASP A 286 16.46 -2.96 -2.94
CA ASP A 286 16.57 -4.40 -3.19
C ASP A 286 16.99 -4.68 -4.65
N PRO A 287 17.87 -5.66 -4.92
CA PRO A 287 18.32 -5.96 -6.28
C PRO A 287 17.23 -6.44 -7.25
N ILE A 288 16.14 -7.01 -6.75
CA ILE A 288 15.05 -7.58 -7.55
C ILE A 288 13.86 -6.62 -7.60
N PHE A 289 13.45 -6.10 -6.45
CA PHE A 289 12.23 -5.29 -6.33
C PHE A 289 12.50 -3.78 -6.40
N GLY A 290 13.76 -3.36 -6.39
CA GLY A 290 14.16 -1.96 -6.29
C GLY A 290 13.86 -1.37 -4.92
N PRO A 291 13.49 -0.08 -4.82
CA PRO A 291 13.30 0.54 -3.52
C PRO A 291 12.18 -0.14 -2.73
N VAL A 292 12.45 -0.43 -1.47
CA VAL A 292 11.50 -0.95 -0.49
C VAL A 292 11.42 0.02 0.68
N ILE A 293 10.22 0.24 1.21
CA ILE A 293 9.97 1.07 2.39
C ILE A 293 9.72 0.16 3.58
N LEU A 294 10.38 0.45 4.69
CA LEU A 294 10.21 -0.19 5.98
C LEU A 294 9.54 0.76 6.96
N PHE A 295 8.57 0.24 7.72
CA PHE A 295 7.98 0.93 8.85
C PHE A 295 8.05 0.01 10.09
N GLY A 296 8.28 0.60 11.26
CA GLY A 296 8.30 -0.16 12.51
C GLY A 296 8.42 0.71 13.76
N GLN A 297 8.49 0.02 14.90
CA GLN A 297 8.84 0.65 16.17
C GLN A 297 10.31 1.10 16.15
N GLY A 298 10.56 2.35 16.56
CA GLY A 298 11.90 2.97 16.66
C GLY A 298 12.58 2.76 18.01
N GLY A 299 13.73 3.43 18.19
CA GLY A 299 14.53 3.39 19.43
C GLY A 299 15.66 2.36 19.41
N THR A 300 16.41 2.23 20.51
CA THR A 300 17.60 1.36 20.58
C THR A 300 17.28 -0.15 20.57
N ALA A 301 16.02 -0.52 20.76
CA ALA A 301 15.57 -1.92 20.79
C ALA A 301 15.08 -2.47 19.43
N VAL A 302 15.18 -1.68 18.35
CA VAL A 302 14.70 -2.03 17.00
C VAL A 302 15.24 -3.40 16.53
N GLU A 303 16.53 -3.67 16.73
CA GLU A 303 17.18 -4.90 16.27
C GLU A 303 16.70 -6.16 17.02
N VAL A 304 16.16 -6.01 18.23
CA VAL A 304 15.79 -7.13 19.11
C VAL A 304 14.30 -7.48 19.02
N ILE A 305 13.42 -6.48 18.84
CA ILE A 305 11.95 -6.69 18.84
C ILE A 305 11.45 -7.16 17.48
N GLY A 306 12.11 -6.75 16.39
CA GLY A 306 11.77 -7.19 15.03
C GLY A 306 10.37 -6.80 14.54
N ASP A 307 9.74 -5.79 15.16
CA ASP A 307 8.41 -5.30 14.78
C ASP A 307 8.48 -4.34 13.60
N ARG A 308 8.53 -4.93 12.39
CA ARG A 308 8.68 -4.21 11.13
C ARG A 308 7.78 -4.78 10.05
N ALA A 309 7.32 -3.90 9.18
CA ALA A 309 6.61 -4.25 7.97
C ALA A 309 7.30 -3.58 6.76
N VAL A 310 7.14 -4.17 5.58
CA VAL A 310 7.77 -3.72 4.34
C VAL A 310 6.70 -3.53 3.24
N ALA A 311 6.86 -2.49 2.43
CA ALA A 311 6.04 -2.22 1.26
C ALA A 311 6.89 -1.70 0.09
N LEU A 312 6.28 -1.68 -1.10
CA LEU A 312 6.88 -1.15 -2.33
C LEU A 312 6.29 0.22 -2.64
N PRO A 313 7.10 1.22 -3.04
CA PRO A 313 6.59 2.46 -3.59
C PRO A 313 6.01 2.24 -5.01
N PRO A 314 5.06 3.08 -5.46
CA PRO A 314 4.46 4.19 -4.72
C PRO A 314 3.39 3.72 -3.71
N LEU A 315 3.32 4.40 -2.56
CA LEU A 315 2.27 4.20 -1.54
C LEU A 315 1.11 5.17 -1.75
N ASN A 316 -0.08 4.73 -1.37
CA ASN A 316 -1.27 5.57 -1.16
C ASN A 316 -1.72 5.45 0.30
N MET A 317 -2.71 6.24 0.73
CA MET A 317 -3.17 6.27 2.13
C MET A 317 -3.60 4.90 2.65
N ASN A 318 -4.26 4.08 1.83
CA ASN A 318 -4.70 2.75 2.24
C ASN A 318 -3.51 1.79 2.39
N LEU A 319 -2.55 1.82 1.46
CA LEU A 319 -1.32 1.02 1.53
C LEU A 319 -0.44 1.42 2.71
N ALA A 320 -0.35 2.73 3.03
CA ALA A 320 0.37 3.21 4.19
C ALA A 320 -0.28 2.77 5.51
N ARG A 321 -1.61 2.88 5.61
CA ARG A 321 -2.37 2.40 6.78
C ARG A 321 -2.25 0.89 6.95
N GLU A 322 -2.29 0.13 5.86
CA GLU A 322 -2.08 -1.32 5.87
C GLU A 322 -0.65 -1.68 6.31
N LEU A 323 0.36 -0.96 5.82
CA LEU A 323 1.76 -1.14 6.24
C LEU A 323 1.92 -0.93 7.76
N ILE A 324 1.31 0.11 8.32
CA ILE A 324 1.31 0.36 9.76
C ILE A 324 0.56 -0.77 10.49
N GLY A 325 -0.61 -1.16 9.99
CA GLY A 325 -1.46 -2.21 10.58
C GLY A 325 -0.83 -3.60 10.64
N ARG A 326 0.22 -3.87 9.85
CA ARG A 326 1.02 -5.11 9.91
C ARG A 326 2.00 -5.16 11.08
N THR A 327 2.23 -4.05 11.78
CA THR A 327 3.11 -3.99 12.96
C THR A 327 2.33 -4.26 14.24
N ARG A 328 3.02 -4.66 15.30
CA ARG A 328 2.47 -4.86 16.66
C ARG A 328 2.27 -3.53 17.37
N ILE A 329 3.13 -2.54 17.11
CA ILE A 329 3.05 -1.20 17.69
C ILE A 329 1.75 -0.48 17.31
N VAL A 330 1.06 -0.87 16.24
CA VAL A 330 -0.25 -0.29 15.87
C VAL A 330 -1.25 -0.28 17.04
N ARG A 331 -1.22 -1.30 17.91
CA ARG A 331 -2.10 -1.37 19.10
C ARG A 331 -1.83 -0.26 20.11
N LEU A 332 -0.60 0.25 20.15
CA LEU A 332 -0.22 1.40 20.96
C LEU A 332 -0.55 2.71 20.23
N LEU A 333 -0.38 2.73 18.91
CA LEU A 333 -0.68 3.89 18.07
C LEU A 333 -2.17 4.23 17.99
N GLU A 334 -3.07 3.25 18.11
CA GLU A 334 -4.52 3.45 18.17
C GLU A 334 -4.98 4.06 19.51
N GLY A 335 -4.09 4.14 20.51
CA GLY A 335 -4.39 4.61 21.85
C GLY A 335 -4.80 3.47 22.79
N TYR A 336 -4.55 3.67 24.08
CA TYR A 336 -4.94 2.71 25.12
C TYR A 336 -5.18 3.42 26.45
N ARG A 337 -6.24 3.00 27.15
CA ARG A 337 -6.64 3.59 28.45
C ARG A 337 -6.73 5.12 28.33
N ASP A 338 -5.92 5.84 29.11
CA ASP A 338 -5.90 7.30 29.17
C ASP A 338 -4.97 7.95 28.14
N ARG A 339 -4.36 7.17 27.22
CA ARG A 339 -3.50 7.70 26.16
C ARG A 339 -4.25 7.85 24.85
N PRO A 340 -4.29 9.06 24.26
CA PRO A 340 -4.85 9.24 22.92
C PRO A 340 -4.01 8.47 21.90
N GLY A 341 -4.66 8.06 20.81
CA GLY A 341 -3.96 7.53 19.65
C GLY A 341 -3.17 8.62 18.91
N VAL A 342 -2.21 8.21 18.11
CA VAL A 342 -1.44 9.11 17.26
C VAL A 342 -2.32 9.70 16.16
N ALA A 343 -1.90 10.82 15.57
CA ALA A 343 -2.46 11.35 14.34
C ALA A 343 -2.16 10.41 13.16
N MET A 344 -2.96 9.35 13.02
CA MET A 344 -2.74 8.26 12.07
C MET A 344 -2.61 8.74 10.62
N ASP A 345 -3.40 9.73 10.23
CA ASP A 345 -3.33 10.28 8.87
C ASP A 345 -2.03 11.06 8.62
N ALA A 346 -1.48 11.75 9.64
CA ALA A 346 -0.18 12.41 9.54
C ALA A 346 0.97 11.40 9.42
N LEU A 347 0.87 10.26 10.12
CA LEU A 347 1.83 9.17 9.99
C LEU A 347 1.75 8.48 8.61
N CYS A 348 0.54 8.27 8.09
CA CYS A 348 0.36 7.78 6.73
C CYS A 348 0.96 8.77 5.71
N LEU A 349 0.70 10.07 5.88
CA LEU A 349 1.25 11.11 5.01
C LEU A 349 2.79 11.09 5.00
N ALA A 350 3.45 10.90 6.15
CA ALA A 350 4.91 10.76 6.22
C ALA A 350 5.44 9.59 5.35
N LEU A 351 4.76 8.44 5.36
CA LEU A 351 5.10 7.31 4.50
C LEU A 351 4.88 7.63 3.01
N LEU A 352 3.83 8.38 2.67
CA LEU A 352 3.58 8.84 1.30
C LEU A 352 4.68 9.82 0.83
N GLN A 353 5.11 10.72 1.70
CA GLN A 353 6.19 11.69 1.42
C GLN A 353 7.51 10.98 1.16
N VAL A 354 7.87 9.99 1.98
CA VAL A 354 9.03 9.12 1.74
C VAL A 354 8.87 8.35 0.43
N SER A 355 7.69 7.80 0.18
CA SER A 355 7.42 7.08 -1.05
C SER A 355 7.59 7.95 -2.30
N GLN A 356 7.10 9.19 -2.26
CA GLN A 356 7.24 10.15 -3.35
C GLN A 356 8.71 10.56 -3.55
N LEU A 357 9.47 10.76 -2.46
CA LEU A 357 10.91 11.05 -2.51
C LEU A 357 11.69 9.96 -3.24
N LEU A 358 11.42 8.68 -2.97
CA LEU A 358 12.09 7.56 -3.64
C LEU A 358 11.71 7.43 -5.13
N VAL A 359 10.50 7.86 -5.50
CA VAL A 359 10.04 7.89 -6.89
C VAL A 359 10.72 9.01 -7.66
N ASP A 360 10.77 10.21 -7.08
CA ASP A 360 11.28 11.41 -7.73
C ASP A 360 12.82 11.48 -7.77
N ILE A 361 13.50 10.87 -6.79
CA ILE A 361 14.95 10.97 -6.62
C ILE A 361 15.59 9.58 -6.63
N PRO A 362 15.94 9.04 -7.81
CA PRO A 362 16.53 7.72 -7.94
C PRO A 362 17.90 7.56 -7.27
N GLU A 363 18.62 8.66 -7.08
CA GLU A 363 19.93 8.68 -6.43
C GLU A 363 19.86 8.26 -4.96
N VAL A 364 18.69 8.39 -4.32
CA VAL A 364 18.47 7.92 -2.95
C VAL A 364 18.32 6.39 -2.96
N VAL A 365 19.36 5.73 -2.47
CA VAL A 365 19.44 4.27 -2.37
C VAL A 365 19.18 3.76 -0.97
N GLU A 366 19.36 4.62 0.05
CA GLU A 366 19.04 4.33 1.44
C GLU A 366 18.52 5.59 2.14
N LEU A 367 17.50 5.41 2.98
CA LEU A 367 16.96 6.43 3.88
C LEU A 367 16.72 5.76 5.23
N ASP A 368 17.11 6.40 6.31
CA ASP A 368 16.76 5.98 7.66
C ASP A 368 16.29 7.19 8.47
N ILE A 369 15.00 7.24 8.79
CA ILE A 369 14.41 8.23 9.68
C ILE A 369 14.24 7.57 11.04
N ASN A 370 15.20 7.79 11.93
CA ASN A 370 15.21 7.19 13.25
C ASN A 370 15.90 8.12 14.28
N PRO A 371 15.16 8.66 15.28
CA PRO A 371 13.74 8.43 15.54
C PRO A 371 12.82 9.41 14.79
N LEU A 372 11.66 8.89 14.38
CA LEU A 372 10.46 9.66 14.04
C LEU A 372 9.55 9.68 15.26
N LEU A 373 9.32 10.85 15.87
CA LEU A 373 8.32 10.97 16.93
C LEU A 373 6.92 11.05 16.33
N SER A 374 5.96 10.36 16.95
CA SER A 374 4.54 10.46 16.60
C SER A 374 3.65 10.51 17.84
N ASP A 375 2.70 11.45 17.83
CA ASP A 375 1.72 11.68 18.89
C ASP A 375 0.38 12.15 18.28
N GLU A 376 -0.58 12.58 19.11
CA GLU A 376 -1.88 13.07 18.66
C GLU A 376 -1.80 14.37 17.83
N ASN A 377 -0.67 15.08 17.87
CA ASN A 377 -0.44 16.35 17.18
C ASN A 377 0.30 16.17 15.84
N GLY A 378 0.72 14.95 15.49
CA GLY A 378 1.36 14.66 14.22
C GLY A 378 2.65 13.85 14.35
N VAL A 379 3.57 14.12 13.44
CA VAL A 379 4.89 13.49 13.38
C VAL A 379 5.99 14.54 13.40
N LEU A 380 7.18 14.16 13.89
CA LEU A 380 8.37 15.01 13.87
C LEU A 380 9.63 14.16 13.67
N VAL A 381 10.38 14.47 12.62
CA VAL A 381 11.69 13.86 12.34
C VAL A 381 12.73 14.46 13.26
N LEU A 382 13.35 13.63 14.11
CA LEU A 382 14.44 14.07 14.98
C LEU A 382 15.82 13.89 14.34
N ASP A 383 16.01 12.78 13.65
CA ASP A 383 17.24 12.43 12.95
C ASP A 383 16.91 11.71 11.63
N ALA A 384 17.82 11.85 10.67
CA ALA A 384 17.68 11.25 9.36
C ALA A 384 19.05 10.99 8.74
N HIS A 385 19.20 9.84 8.11
CA HIS A 385 20.35 9.45 7.32
C HIS A 385 19.93 9.17 5.88
N ILE A 386 20.67 9.68 4.90
CA ILE A 386 20.42 9.44 3.47
C ILE A 386 21.73 9.06 2.81
N ARG A 387 21.73 7.89 2.16
CA ARG A 387 22.84 7.43 1.30
C ARG A 387 22.44 7.57 -0.16
N LEU A 388 23.40 8.05 -0.93
CA LEU A 388 23.29 8.38 -2.34
C LEU A 388 24.16 7.46 -3.20
N GLU A 389 23.68 7.18 -4.40
CA GLU A 389 24.45 6.55 -5.48
C GLU A 389 24.13 7.27 -6.80
N ALA A 390 25.13 7.43 -7.66
CA ALA A 390 24.93 8.10 -8.95
C ALA A 390 23.90 7.33 -9.79
N ALA A 391 22.83 8.01 -10.21
CA ALA A 391 21.75 7.38 -10.97
C ALA A 391 22.24 6.92 -12.36
N SER A 392 22.04 5.64 -12.68
CA SER A 392 22.21 5.10 -14.04
C SER A 392 20.90 5.21 -14.83
N ARG A 393 20.93 5.05 -16.17
CA ARG A 393 19.70 4.98 -17.00
C ARG A 393 18.70 3.89 -16.58
N ALA A 394 19.13 2.89 -15.80
CA ALA A 394 18.25 1.86 -15.23
C ALA A 394 17.39 2.39 -14.06
N SER A 395 17.65 3.60 -13.57
CA SER A 395 17.01 4.16 -12.38
C SER A 395 15.51 4.41 -12.52
N LEU A 396 15.00 4.61 -13.74
CA LEU A 396 13.55 4.69 -14.01
C LEU A 396 12.88 3.33 -14.10
N GLN A 397 13.66 2.26 -14.30
CA GLN A 397 13.17 0.87 -14.37
C GLN A 397 13.34 0.11 -13.04
N ARG A 398 13.84 0.78 -11.99
CA ARG A 398 14.05 0.14 -10.69
C ARG A 398 12.75 -0.10 -9.92
N LEU A 399 11.68 0.65 -10.20
CA LEU A 399 10.44 0.52 -9.45
C LEU A 399 9.67 -0.74 -9.90
N ALA A 400 9.39 -1.64 -8.96
CA ALA A 400 8.55 -2.80 -9.21
C ALA A 400 7.10 -2.41 -9.60
N ILE A 401 6.63 -1.25 -9.15
CA ILE A 401 5.31 -0.70 -9.47
C ILE A 401 5.50 0.64 -10.17
N ARG A 402 4.95 0.77 -11.38
CA ARG A 402 5.07 2.00 -12.15
C ARG A 402 4.24 3.12 -11.52
N PRO A 403 4.84 4.28 -11.21
CA PRO A 403 4.10 5.41 -10.64
C PRO A 403 3.20 6.07 -11.67
N TYR A 404 2.31 6.94 -11.18
CA TYR A 404 1.44 7.74 -12.03
C TYR A 404 2.27 8.62 -12.99
N PRO A 405 2.14 8.45 -14.32
CA PRO A 405 2.98 9.14 -15.29
C PRO A 405 2.45 10.56 -15.56
N LYS A 406 2.79 11.48 -14.66
CA LYS A 406 2.34 12.90 -14.69
C LYS A 406 2.79 13.62 -15.96
N GLU A 407 3.92 13.24 -16.53
CA GLU A 407 4.45 13.77 -17.79
C GLU A 407 3.53 13.50 -19.00
N LEU A 408 2.56 12.59 -18.88
CA LEU A 408 1.56 12.30 -19.91
C LEU A 408 0.31 13.17 -19.79
N GLU A 409 0.22 14.08 -18.83
CA GLU A 409 -0.87 15.05 -18.73
C GLU A 409 -0.77 16.13 -19.82
N GLU A 410 -1.89 16.45 -20.47
CA GLU A 410 -1.95 17.55 -21.43
C GLU A 410 -3.30 18.27 -21.38
N ILE A 411 -3.29 19.57 -21.63
CA ILE A 411 -4.52 20.38 -21.74
C ILE A 411 -4.88 20.52 -23.22
N PHE A 412 -6.16 20.37 -23.55
CA PHE A 412 -6.67 20.68 -24.88
C PHE A 412 -8.01 21.42 -24.82
N SER A 413 -8.28 22.24 -25.84
CA SER A 413 -9.54 22.95 -25.99
C SER A 413 -10.51 22.19 -26.91
N LEU A 414 -11.74 21.98 -26.46
CA LEU A 414 -12.84 21.52 -27.30
C LEU A 414 -13.24 22.59 -28.32
N ARG A 415 -14.03 22.22 -29.35
CA ARG A 415 -14.51 23.19 -30.37
C ARG A 415 -15.38 24.30 -29.80
N ASN A 416 -16.05 24.04 -28.68
CA ASN A 416 -16.83 25.04 -27.95
C ASN A 416 -15.98 25.91 -26.99
N GLY A 417 -14.64 25.79 -27.04
CA GLY A 417 -13.72 26.56 -26.20
C GLY A 417 -13.51 26.02 -24.78
N ARG A 418 -14.26 24.97 -24.37
CA ARG A 418 -14.10 24.36 -23.03
C ARG A 418 -12.73 23.69 -22.91
N GLN A 419 -11.99 24.05 -21.86
CA GLN A 419 -10.71 23.44 -21.50
C GLN A 419 -10.92 22.04 -20.91
N VAL A 420 -10.08 21.09 -21.33
CA VAL A 420 -10.15 19.70 -20.89
C VAL A 420 -8.74 19.21 -20.61
N LEU A 421 -8.56 18.56 -19.47
CA LEU A 421 -7.33 17.88 -19.08
C LEU A 421 -7.41 16.41 -19.53
N LEU A 422 -6.49 16.01 -20.40
CA LEU A 422 -6.25 14.62 -20.75
C LEU A 422 -5.13 14.10 -19.86
N ARG A 423 -5.43 13.06 -19.10
CA ARG A 423 -4.46 12.48 -18.18
C ARG A 423 -4.68 10.97 -17.99
N PRO A 424 -3.66 10.21 -17.55
CA PRO A 424 -3.88 8.85 -17.13
C PRO A 424 -4.99 8.76 -16.07
N ILE A 425 -5.79 7.69 -16.11
CA ILE A 425 -6.79 7.41 -15.08
C ILE A 425 -6.08 7.10 -13.77
N ARG A 426 -6.68 7.48 -12.65
CA ARG A 426 -6.21 7.07 -11.33
C ARG A 426 -7.26 6.20 -10.64
N PRO A 427 -6.87 5.38 -9.65
CA PRO A 427 -7.83 4.65 -8.82
C PRO A 427 -8.97 5.53 -8.29
N GLU A 428 -8.67 6.78 -7.90
CA GLU A 428 -9.64 7.69 -7.25
C GLU A 428 -10.65 8.30 -8.23
N ASP A 429 -10.48 8.06 -9.53
CA ASP A 429 -11.45 8.45 -10.55
C ASP A 429 -12.67 7.55 -10.59
N GLU A 430 -12.67 6.42 -9.86
CA GLU A 430 -13.74 5.43 -9.91
C GLU A 430 -15.16 6.03 -9.75
N PRO A 431 -15.46 6.90 -8.78
CA PRO A 431 -16.81 7.46 -8.64
C PRO A 431 -17.20 8.34 -9.83
N LYS A 432 -16.25 9.12 -10.38
CA LYS A 432 -16.47 9.97 -11.55
C LYS A 432 -16.58 9.14 -12.83
N HIS A 433 -15.88 8.00 -12.88
CA HIS A 433 -15.95 7.06 -13.99
C HIS A 433 -17.30 6.37 -14.04
N TYR A 434 -17.84 5.97 -12.88
CA TYR A 434 -19.20 5.45 -12.75
C TYR A 434 -20.25 6.47 -13.23
N GLN A 435 -20.15 7.72 -12.77
CA GLN A 435 -21.02 8.82 -13.23
C GLN A 435 -20.89 9.10 -14.73
N PHE A 436 -19.70 8.91 -15.30
CA PHE A 436 -19.49 9.06 -16.74
C PHE A 436 -20.26 7.98 -17.52
N LEU A 437 -20.21 6.73 -17.07
CA LEU A 437 -20.90 5.62 -17.75
C LEU A 437 -22.42 5.75 -17.65
N SER A 438 -22.96 6.28 -16.55
CA SER A 438 -24.41 6.53 -16.41
C SER A 438 -24.94 7.63 -17.35
N LYS A 439 -24.05 8.47 -17.90
CA LYS A 439 -24.38 9.50 -18.90
C LYS A 439 -24.29 8.98 -20.35
N LEU A 440 -24.03 7.68 -20.57
CA LEU A 440 -24.01 7.07 -21.91
C LEU A 440 -25.40 6.58 -22.32
N THR A 441 -25.72 6.72 -23.61
CA THR A 441 -26.90 6.05 -24.17
C THR A 441 -26.71 4.52 -24.20
N PRO A 442 -27.80 3.72 -24.15
CA PRO A 442 -27.70 2.25 -24.29
C PRO A 442 -26.99 1.80 -25.57
N GLU A 443 -27.13 2.57 -26.65
CA GLU A 443 -26.42 2.33 -27.91
C GLU A 443 -24.90 2.49 -27.75
N ASP A 444 -24.43 3.53 -27.08
CA ASP A 444 -22.99 3.76 -26.85
C ASP A 444 -22.38 2.73 -25.89
N ILE A 445 -23.15 2.29 -24.89
CA ILE A 445 -22.76 1.17 -24.01
C ILE A 445 -22.61 -0.11 -24.84
N ARG A 446 -23.59 -0.42 -25.72
CA ARG A 446 -23.53 -1.58 -26.61
C ARG A 446 -22.31 -1.51 -27.53
N PHE A 447 -22.02 -0.34 -28.10
CA PHE A 447 -20.85 -0.16 -28.94
C PHE A 447 -19.53 -0.34 -28.20
N ARG A 448 -19.48 -0.03 -26.90
CA ARG A 448 -18.27 -0.17 -26.08
C ARG A 448 -18.07 -1.58 -25.54
N PHE A 449 -19.14 -2.27 -25.12
CA PHE A 449 -19.07 -3.53 -24.38
C PHE A 449 -19.59 -4.74 -25.17
N PHE A 450 -19.96 -4.55 -26.45
CA PHE A 450 -20.54 -5.59 -27.31
C PHE A 450 -21.82 -6.24 -26.73
N GLY A 451 -22.51 -5.55 -25.82
CA GLY A 451 -23.68 -6.05 -25.12
C GLY A 451 -24.40 -4.98 -24.30
N LEU A 452 -25.59 -5.32 -23.80
CA LEU A 452 -26.35 -4.46 -22.89
C LEU A 452 -25.81 -4.62 -21.48
N VAL A 453 -25.05 -3.62 -21.02
CA VAL A 453 -24.60 -3.53 -19.62
C VAL A 453 -25.55 -2.60 -18.90
N ARG A 454 -26.38 -3.13 -17.98
CA ARG A 454 -27.34 -2.32 -17.21
C ARG A 454 -26.66 -1.56 -16.07
N GLU A 455 -25.83 -2.25 -15.31
CA GLU A 455 -25.04 -1.68 -14.22
C GLU A 455 -23.71 -2.45 -14.14
N LEU A 456 -22.64 -1.73 -13.83
CA LEU A 456 -21.33 -2.32 -13.59
C LEU A 456 -21.11 -2.30 -12.07
N PRO A 457 -20.94 -3.47 -11.42
CA PRO A 457 -20.67 -3.50 -9.99
C PRO A 457 -19.36 -2.77 -9.67
N HIS A 458 -19.23 -2.28 -8.45
CA HIS A 458 -18.00 -1.63 -7.93
C HIS A 458 -16.73 -2.42 -8.28
N SER A 459 -16.81 -3.75 -8.19
CA SER A 459 -15.69 -4.63 -8.52
C SER A 459 -15.24 -4.57 -9.98
N GLN A 460 -16.13 -4.25 -10.91
CA GLN A 460 -15.75 -4.00 -12.30
C GLN A 460 -15.24 -2.58 -12.49
N MET A 461 -15.80 -1.59 -11.77
CA MET A 461 -15.32 -0.21 -11.82
C MET A 461 -13.88 -0.05 -11.34
N ALA A 462 -13.54 -0.62 -10.19
CA ALA A 462 -12.17 -0.61 -9.70
C ALA A 462 -11.19 -1.24 -10.72
N ARG A 463 -11.57 -2.34 -11.40
CA ARG A 463 -10.73 -2.94 -12.47
C ARG A 463 -10.58 -2.03 -13.70
N LEU A 464 -11.47 -1.07 -13.92
CA LEU A 464 -11.37 -0.12 -15.02
C LEU A 464 -10.51 1.11 -14.68
N THR A 465 -10.29 1.41 -13.41
CA THR A 465 -9.57 2.60 -12.93
C THR A 465 -8.23 2.30 -12.26
N GLN A 466 -8.10 1.12 -11.64
CA GLN A 466 -6.86 0.63 -11.06
C GLN A 466 -6.10 -0.18 -12.10
N ILE A 467 -5.26 0.51 -12.86
CA ILE A 467 -4.49 -0.08 -13.95
C ILE A 467 -3.01 -0.18 -13.59
N ASP A 468 -2.35 -1.21 -14.11
CA ASP A 468 -0.89 -1.28 -14.15
C ASP A 468 -0.40 -0.46 -15.35
N TYR A 469 0.16 0.73 -15.10
CA TYR A 469 0.64 1.64 -16.16
C TYR A 469 1.73 1.04 -17.05
N ASP A 470 2.34 -0.08 -16.66
CA ASP A 470 3.30 -0.79 -17.50
C ASP A 470 2.64 -1.73 -18.51
N ARG A 471 1.47 -2.30 -18.23
CA ARG A 471 0.78 -3.23 -19.14
C ARG A 471 -0.45 -2.64 -19.80
N GLU A 472 -1.10 -1.75 -19.09
CA GLU A 472 -2.35 -1.10 -19.45
C GLU A 472 -2.17 0.41 -19.43
N MET A 473 -2.89 1.10 -20.32
CA MET A 473 -2.96 2.55 -20.25
C MET A 473 -4.39 2.98 -20.49
N ALA A 474 -4.88 3.92 -19.69
CA ALA A 474 -6.16 4.56 -19.93
C ALA A 474 -6.03 6.06 -19.73
N PHE A 475 -6.35 6.83 -20.78
CA PHE A 475 -6.43 8.28 -20.70
C PHE A 475 -7.89 8.70 -20.55
N ILE A 476 -8.16 9.52 -19.54
CA ILE A 476 -9.46 10.16 -19.34
C ILE A 476 -9.39 11.63 -19.72
N ALA A 477 -10.47 12.11 -20.31
CA ALA A 477 -10.72 13.51 -20.58
C ALA A 477 -11.57 14.08 -19.45
N THR A 478 -11.01 14.99 -18.66
CA THR A 478 -11.68 15.59 -17.51
C THR A 478 -11.85 17.09 -17.67
N ALA A 479 -12.97 17.63 -17.20
CA ALA A 479 -13.24 19.06 -17.22
C ALA A 479 -14.07 19.47 -16.01
N THR A 480 -14.03 20.75 -15.66
CA THR A 480 -14.88 21.32 -14.62
C THR A 480 -16.27 21.60 -15.19
N ASP A 481 -17.32 21.18 -14.51
CA ASP A 481 -18.71 21.49 -14.85
C ASP A 481 -19.11 22.91 -14.38
N ALA A 482 -20.37 23.30 -14.62
CA ALA A 482 -20.88 24.62 -14.26
C ALA A 482 -20.97 24.84 -12.73
N GLN A 483 -20.94 23.75 -11.95
CA GLN A 483 -21.02 23.74 -10.49
C GLN A 483 -19.63 23.68 -9.83
N GLY A 484 -18.55 23.67 -10.63
CA GLY A 484 -17.18 23.58 -10.13
C GLY A 484 -16.69 22.14 -9.88
N ASN A 485 -17.49 21.12 -10.21
CA ASN A 485 -17.09 19.73 -10.01
C ASN A 485 -16.33 19.19 -11.23
N SER A 486 -15.36 18.33 -10.97
CA SER A 486 -14.62 17.62 -12.01
C SER A 486 -15.46 16.45 -12.56
N GLU A 487 -15.69 16.42 -13.87
CA GLU A 487 -16.39 15.35 -14.58
C GLU A 487 -15.54 14.70 -15.66
N THR A 488 -15.79 13.41 -15.92
CA THR A 488 -15.18 12.68 -17.04
C THR A 488 -16.05 12.77 -18.29
N LEU A 489 -15.44 13.11 -19.42
CA LEU A 489 -16.08 13.35 -20.72
C LEU A 489 -15.86 12.21 -21.72
N GLY A 490 -14.81 11.43 -21.52
CA GLY A 490 -14.44 10.30 -22.38
C GLY A 490 -13.21 9.58 -21.86
N VAL A 491 -13.03 8.35 -22.31
CA VAL A 491 -11.89 7.51 -21.97
C VAL A 491 -11.43 6.75 -23.22
N VAL A 492 -10.13 6.65 -23.41
CA VAL A 492 -9.49 5.66 -24.29
C VAL A 492 -8.60 4.80 -23.44
N ARG A 493 -8.54 3.50 -23.75
CA ARG A 493 -7.67 2.55 -23.07
C ARG A 493 -7.00 1.60 -24.03
N THR A 494 -5.88 1.06 -23.61
CA THR A 494 -5.15 -0.01 -24.29
C THR A 494 -4.71 -1.09 -23.32
N PHE A 495 -4.77 -2.34 -23.79
CA PHE A 495 -4.11 -3.49 -23.18
C PHE A 495 -3.01 -3.94 -24.12
N THR A 496 -1.77 -4.00 -23.63
CA THR A 496 -0.60 -4.35 -24.46
C THR A 496 -0.18 -5.77 -24.17
N ASP A 497 0.10 -6.55 -25.21
CA ASP A 497 0.62 -7.91 -25.09
C ASP A 497 1.99 -7.90 -24.36
N PRO A 498 2.36 -8.99 -23.65
CA PRO A 498 3.61 -9.04 -22.88
C PRO A 498 4.90 -8.79 -23.69
N ASP A 499 4.88 -9.06 -25.00
CA ASP A 499 5.98 -8.83 -25.94
C ASP A 499 5.96 -7.45 -26.60
N ASN A 500 4.99 -6.59 -26.23
CA ASN A 500 4.78 -5.25 -26.78
C ASN A 500 4.56 -5.23 -28.31
N GLU A 501 4.08 -6.33 -28.89
CA GLU A 501 3.79 -6.36 -30.33
C GLU A 501 2.46 -5.68 -30.68
N ARG A 502 1.38 -5.99 -29.93
CA ARG A 502 0.04 -5.47 -30.20
C ARG A 502 -0.55 -4.81 -28.96
N ALA A 503 -1.22 -3.69 -29.15
CA ALA A 503 -2.03 -3.03 -28.15
C ALA A 503 -3.49 -2.97 -28.61
N GLU A 504 -4.38 -3.68 -27.91
CA GLU A 504 -5.81 -3.61 -28.16
C GLU A 504 -6.39 -2.32 -27.54
N TYR A 505 -7.06 -1.48 -28.32
CA TYR A 505 -7.67 -0.26 -27.80
C TYR A 505 -9.20 -0.35 -27.67
N ALA A 506 -9.72 0.36 -26.68
CA ALA A 506 -11.15 0.64 -26.56
C ALA A 506 -11.36 2.12 -26.22
N ILE A 507 -12.35 2.75 -26.85
CA ILE A 507 -12.65 4.17 -26.66
C ILE A 507 -14.14 4.39 -26.48
N VAL A 508 -14.50 5.31 -25.58
CA VAL A 508 -15.88 5.78 -25.42
C VAL A 508 -15.88 7.24 -25.00
N VAL A 509 -16.78 8.00 -25.61
CA VAL A 509 -16.99 9.43 -25.34
C VAL A 509 -18.43 9.62 -24.95
N ARG A 510 -18.69 10.51 -23.98
CA ARG A 510 -20.03 10.79 -23.49
C ARG A 510 -20.94 11.21 -24.65
N SER A 511 -22.18 10.74 -24.63
CA SER A 511 -23.08 10.83 -25.79
C SER A 511 -23.37 12.28 -26.22
N ASP A 512 -23.46 13.20 -25.27
CA ASP A 512 -23.63 14.64 -25.45
C ASP A 512 -22.34 15.39 -25.88
N MET A 513 -21.17 14.75 -25.80
CA MET A 513 -19.86 15.30 -26.19
C MET A 513 -19.44 14.93 -27.62
N LYS A 514 -20.30 14.21 -28.35
CA LYS A 514 -20.06 13.85 -29.76
C LYS A 514 -19.94 15.11 -30.64
N GLY A 515 -19.12 15.03 -31.69
CA GLY A 515 -18.88 16.15 -32.62
C GLY A 515 -17.85 17.20 -32.16
N GLN A 516 -17.37 17.11 -30.92
CA GLN A 516 -16.37 18.02 -30.34
C GLN A 516 -14.91 17.62 -30.62
N ARG A 517 -14.67 16.64 -31.51
CA ARG A 517 -13.36 16.03 -31.80
C ARG A 517 -12.68 15.30 -30.62
N LEU A 518 -13.36 15.14 -29.50
CA LEU A 518 -12.83 14.48 -28.31
C LEU A 518 -12.34 13.05 -28.58
N GLY A 519 -13.13 12.23 -29.27
CA GLY A 519 -12.75 10.85 -29.61
C GLY A 519 -11.48 10.77 -30.47
N TRP A 520 -11.30 11.74 -31.37
CA TRP A 520 -10.10 11.83 -32.20
C TRP A 520 -8.87 12.17 -31.34
N LYS A 521 -8.97 13.19 -30.49
CA LYS A 521 -7.85 13.61 -29.64
C LYS A 521 -7.45 12.53 -28.64
N LEU A 522 -8.41 11.80 -28.07
CA LEU A 522 -8.15 10.66 -27.18
C LEU A 522 -7.38 9.56 -27.93
N LEU A 523 -7.89 9.10 -29.08
CA LEU A 523 -7.21 8.05 -29.84
C LEU A 523 -5.84 8.49 -30.36
N ASP A 524 -5.71 9.75 -30.80
CA ASP A 524 -4.43 10.35 -31.22
C ASP A 524 -3.40 10.36 -30.08
N LYS A 525 -3.81 10.74 -28.86
CA LYS A 525 -2.95 10.66 -27.67
C LYS A 525 -2.49 9.22 -27.42
N MET A 526 -3.40 8.26 -27.53
CA MET A 526 -3.06 6.84 -27.33
C MET A 526 -2.09 6.32 -28.39
N ILE A 527 -2.27 6.71 -29.66
CA ILE A 527 -1.34 6.39 -30.75
C ILE A 527 0.07 6.93 -30.45
N HIS A 528 0.18 8.19 -30.01
CA HIS A 528 1.45 8.77 -29.63
C HIS A 528 2.11 8.04 -28.45
N TYR A 529 1.32 7.68 -27.43
CA TYR A 529 1.81 6.90 -26.29
C TYR A 529 2.38 5.54 -26.72
N CYS A 530 1.63 4.75 -27.50
CA CYS A 530 2.10 3.45 -27.98
C CYS A 530 3.34 3.57 -28.89
N ARG A 531 3.42 4.61 -29.73
CA ARG A 531 4.63 4.91 -30.53
C ARG A 531 5.84 5.19 -29.67
N ALA A 532 5.70 6.05 -28.65
CA ALA A 532 6.78 6.39 -27.73
C ALA A 532 7.29 5.15 -26.96
N ARG A 533 6.41 4.19 -26.72
CA ARG A 533 6.72 2.90 -26.10
C ARG A 533 7.29 1.86 -27.08
N GLY A 534 7.34 2.16 -28.37
CA GLY A 534 7.82 1.23 -29.41
C GLY A 534 6.87 0.06 -29.70
N THR A 535 5.59 0.16 -29.34
CA THR A 535 4.57 -0.85 -29.70
C THR A 535 4.44 -0.93 -31.22
N ARG A 536 4.31 -2.13 -31.79
CA ARG A 536 4.29 -2.30 -33.26
C ARG A 536 2.93 -2.03 -33.89
N TYR A 537 1.85 -2.47 -33.25
CA TYR A 537 0.49 -2.35 -33.77
C TYR A 537 -0.52 -1.90 -32.72
N ILE A 538 -1.44 -1.03 -33.12
CA ILE A 538 -2.70 -0.79 -32.38
C ILE A 538 -3.82 -1.50 -33.10
N VAL A 539 -4.60 -2.29 -32.36
CA VAL A 539 -5.69 -3.10 -32.91
C VAL A 539 -6.98 -2.89 -32.13
N GLY A 540 -8.13 -3.15 -32.73
CA GLY A 540 -9.40 -3.13 -32.02
C GLY A 540 -10.53 -3.72 -32.83
N GLN A 541 -11.60 -4.10 -32.14
CA GLN A 541 -12.84 -4.57 -32.76
C GLN A 541 -13.90 -3.46 -32.69
N ILE A 542 -14.66 -3.27 -33.77
CA ILE A 542 -15.72 -2.27 -33.85
C ILE A 542 -16.96 -2.92 -34.48
N LEU A 543 -18.13 -2.82 -33.83
CA LEU A 543 -19.39 -3.27 -34.43
C LEU A 543 -19.65 -2.58 -35.78
N LEU A 544 -20.10 -3.34 -36.79
CA LEU A 544 -20.30 -2.84 -38.15
C LEU A 544 -21.33 -1.71 -38.23
N GLU A 545 -22.26 -1.64 -37.28
CA GLU A 545 -23.24 -0.55 -37.18
C GLU A 545 -22.62 0.79 -36.73
N ASN A 546 -21.45 0.79 -36.07
CA ASN A 546 -20.81 2.01 -35.58
C ASN A 546 -20.05 2.74 -36.70
N ARG A 547 -20.80 3.23 -37.70
CA ARG A 547 -20.27 3.92 -38.89
C ARG A 547 -19.41 5.14 -38.56
N ARG A 548 -19.72 5.84 -37.46
CA ARG A 548 -18.95 7.00 -37.00
C ARG A 548 -17.53 6.60 -36.57
N MET A 549 -17.41 5.54 -35.78
CA MET A 549 -16.12 5.04 -35.32
C MET A 549 -15.29 4.48 -36.47
N LEU A 550 -15.91 3.66 -37.34
CA LEU A 550 -15.26 3.12 -38.55
C LEU A 550 -14.72 4.23 -39.45
N GLY A 551 -15.50 5.30 -39.68
CA GLY A 551 -15.07 6.45 -40.46
C GLY A 551 -13.97 7.27 -39.78
N MET A 552 -13.91 7.30 -38.45
CA MET A 552 -12.86 7.99 -37.71
C MET A 552 -11.52 7.25 -37.84
N VAL A 553 -11.49 5.94 -37.57
CA VAL A 553 -10.25 5.15 -37.61
C VAL A 553 -9.68 5.05 -39.02
N GLN A 554 -10.53 4.93 -40.04
CA GLN A 554 -10.09 4.95 -41.43
C GLN A 554 -9.38 6.27 -41.79
N LYS A 555 -9.89 7.41 -41.32
CA LYS A 555 -9.23 8.72 -41.52
C LYS A 555 -7.93 8.87 -40.72
N MET A 556 -7.79 8.11 -39.63
CA MET A 556 -6.56 8.05 -38.84
C MET A 556 -5.56 7.00 -39.36
N GLY A 557 -5.85 6.36 -40.51
CA GLY A 557 -4.92 5.45 -41.19
C GLY A 557 -5.03 3.99 -40.78
N PHE A 558 -6.05 3.60 -40.01
CA PHE A 558 -6.27 2.19 -39.70
C PHE A 558 -6.70 1.43 -40.95
N THR A 559 -6.13 0.24 -41.12
CA THR A 559 -6.63 -0.79 -42.04
C THR A 559 -7.84 -1.48 -41.39
N ARG A 560 -8.77 -1.96 -42.20
CA ARG A 560 -10.04 -2.56 -41.76
C ARG A 560 -10.26 -3.89 -42.45
N GLN A 561 -10.64 -4.91 -41.69
CA GLN A 561 -11.08 -6.21 -42.16
C GLN A 561 -12.44 -6.54 -41.52
N ASP A 562 -13.46 -6.75 -42.36
CA ASP A 562 -14.81 -7.08 -41.88
C ASP A 562 -14.94 -8.57 -41.57
N ILE A 563 -15.41 -8.90 -40.36
CA ILE A 563 -15.74 -10.27 -39.93
C ILE A 563 -17.26 -10.35 -39.86
N THR A 564 -17.88 -10.65 -40.99
CA THR A 564 -19.34 -10.62 -41.15
C THR A 564 -20.08 -11.65 -40.31
N ALA A 565 -19.43 -12.76 -39.94
CA ALA A 565 -20.04 -13.80 -39.09
C ALA A 565 -20.39 -13.27 -37.70
N ASP A 566 -19.58 -12.35 -37.17
CA ASP A 566 -19.69 -11.84 -35.80
C ASP A 566 -20.22 -10.40 -35.75
N GLY A 567 -20.55 -9.80 -36.89
CA GLY A 567 -21.07 -8.43 -36.97
C GLY A 567 -20.05 -7.35 -36.60
N VAL A 568 -18.75 -7.66 -36.64
CA VAL A 568 -17.66 -6.77 -36.24
C VAL A 568 -16.68 -6.51 -37.39
N ALA A 569 -15.93 -5.42 -37.28
CA ALA A 569 -14.76 -5.13 -38.09
C ALA A 569 -13.53 -5.10 -37.18
N GLU A 570 -12.50 -5.85 -37.57
CA GLU A 570 -11.16 -5.71 -36.99
C GLU A 570 -10.45 -4.54 -37.68
N VAL A 571 -9.88 -3.67 -36.87
CA VAL A 571 -9.08 -2.56 -37.36
C VAL A 571 -7.67 -2.63 -36.80
N SER A 572 -6.67 -2.31 -37.62
CA SER A 572 -5.28 -2.28 -37.21
C SER A 572 -4.51 -1.11 -37.80
N LEU A 573 -3.64 -0.51 -36.98
CA LEU A 573 -2.71 0.54 -37.36
C LEU A 573 -1.30 0.08 -37.01
N LYS A 574 -0.41 0.05 -38.00
CA LYS A 574 1.02 -0.12 -37.79
C LYS A 574 1.62 1.22 -37.33
N LEU A 575 2.38 1.21 -36.23
CA LEU A 575 2.85 2.42 -35.56
C LEU A 575 4.17 2.98 -36.08
#